data_AF-A0A957UUY2-F1
#
_entry.id   AF-A0A957UUY2-F1
#
_cell.length_a   1.000
_cell.length_b   1.000
_cell.length_c   1.000
_cell.angle_alpha   90.00
_cell.angle_beta   90.00
_cell.angle_gamma   90.00
#
_symmetry.space_group_name_H-M   'P 1'
#
loop_
_entity.id
_entity.type
_entity.pdbx_description
1 polymer ?
#
loop_
_entity_poly.entity_id
_entity_poly.type
_entity_poly.pdbx_seq_one_letter_code
_entity_poly.pdbx_strand_id
1 'polypeptide(L)' 'AAQAGRVIAVELDDRLIDVLQEQFADRPHVSIVHADILNVQPADLVPPASTSFKVVANLPYYITSAVL' A
#
# COMPACT_ATOMS: atom_id res chain seq x y z
N ALA A 1 1.67 -7.26 8.21
CA ALA A 1 2.71 -6.26 8.54
C ALA A 1 3.81 -6.79 9.46
N ALA A 2 3.49 -7.51 10.55
CA ALA A 2 4.48 -7.89 11.58
C ALA A 2 5.68 -8.73 11.10
N GLN A 3 5.56 -9.49 10.00
CA GLN A 3 6.63 -10.34 9.47
C GLN A 3 7.29 -9.78 8.20
N ALA A 4 6.81 -8.64 7.68
CA ALA A 4 7.32 -8.04 6.46
C ALA A 4 8.44 -7.03 6.79
N GLY A 5 9.48 -6.96 5.95
CA GLY A 5 10.59 -6.03 6.14
C GLY A 5 10.20 -4.55 5.96
N ARG A 6 9.45 -4.25 4.89
CA ARG A 6 8.82 -2.93 4.65
C ARG A 6 7.45 -3.15 4.01
N VAL A 7 6.47 -2.36 4.39
CA VAL A 7 5.11 -2.39 3.86
C VAL A 7 4.72 -1.00 3.39
N ILE A 8 4.19 -0.92 2.18
CA ILE A 8 3.57 0.29 1.65
C ILE A 8 2.11 -0.10 1.36
N ALA A 9 1.17 0.52 2.06
CA ALA A 9 -0.25 0.32 1.86
C ALA A 9 -0.82 1.53 1.13
N VAL A 10 -1.57 1.29 0.05
CA VAL A 10 -2.30 2.32 -0.69
C VAL A 10 -3.77 2.19 -0.35
N GLU A 11 -4.40 3.26 0.09
CA GLU A 11 -5.81 3.30 0.48
C GLU A 11 -6.46 4.58 -0.06
N LEU A 12 -7.73 4.48 -0.46
CA LEU A 12 -8.50 5.57 -1.05
C LEU A 12 -9.54 6.13 -0.08
N ASP A 13 -10.09 5.31 0.84
CA ASP A 13 -11.14 5.78 1.78
C ASP A 13 -10.53 6.70 2.86
N ASP A 14 -10.87 7.99 2.78
CA ASP A 14 -10.43 9.03 3.72
C ASP A 14 -10.64 8.65 5.19
N ARG A 15 -11.72 7.93 5.51
CA ARG A 15 -12.05 7.55 6.89
C ARG A 15 -11.13 6.46 7.40
N LEU A 16 -10.60 5.62 6.51
CA LEU A 16 -9.68 4.54 6.87
C LEU A 16 -8.25 5.04 6.97
N ILE A 17 -7.87 6.09 6.24
CA ILE A 17 -6.52 6.66 6.28
C ILE A 17 -6.13 7.04 7.70
N ASP A 18 -6.95 7.84 8.39
CA ASP A 18 -6.66 8.30 9.74
C ASP A 18 -6.51 7.13 10.72
N VAL A 19 -7.42 6.15 10.62
CA VAL A 19 -7.41 4.94 11.47
C VAL A 19 -6.16 4.11 11.22
N LEU A 20 -5.77 3.91 9.97
CA LEU A 20 -4.57 3.15 9.61
C LEU A 20 -3.30 3.87 10.05
N GLN A 21 -3.22 5.19 9.86
CA GLN A 21 -2.08 5.98 10.31
C GLN A 21 -1.89 5.91 11.82
N GLU A 22 -2.97 6.03 12.60
CA GLU A 22 -2.93 5.88 14.05
C GLU A 22 -2.53 4.44 14.44
N GLN A 23 -3.17 3.44 13.84
CA GLN A 23 -2.93 2.02 14.15
C GLN A 23 -1.48 1.57 13.87
N PHE A 24 -0.85 2.15 12.84
CA PHE A 24 0.50 1.79 12.41
C PHE A 24 1.57 2.84 12.79
N ALA A 25 1.23 3.84 13.60
CA ALA A 25 2.15 4.90 14.02
C ALA A 25 3.41 4.38 14.73
N ASP A 26 3.30 3.25 15.42
CA ASP A 26 4.39 2.58 16.15
C ASP A 26 5.27 1.68 15.26
N ARG A 27 4.96 1.57 13.96
CA ARG A 27 5.60 0.65 13.01
C ARG A 27 6.26 1.43 11.88
N PRO A 28 7.51 1.91 12.05
CA PRO A 28 8.17 2.78 11.09
C PRO A 28 8.46 2.11 9.73
N HIS A 29 8.37 0.79 9.66
CA HIS A 29 8.49 0.01 8.42
C HIS A 29 7.18 -0.08 7.63
N VAL A 30 6.08 0.48 8.14
CA VAL A 30 4.78 0.56 7.46
C VAL A 30 4.53 2.01 7.03
N SER A 31 4.21 2.22 5.76
CA SER A 31 3.84 3.52 5.22
C SER A 31 2.44 3.45 4.61
N ILE A 32 1.57 4.39 4.99
CA ILE A 32 0.21 4.52 4.45
C ILE A 32 0.23 5.65 3.41
N VAL A 33 -0.18 5.34 2.19
CA VAL A 33 -0.29 6.27 1.06
C VAL A 33 -1.76 6.45 0.75
N HIS A 34 -2.24 7.68 0.88
CA HIS A 34 -3.61 8.05 0.50
C HIS A 34 -3.67 8.34 -0.99
N ALA A 35 -4.13 7.36 -1.77
CA ALA A 35 -4.22 7.46 -3.21
C ALA A 35 -5.13 6.37 -3.79
N ASP A 36 -5.61 6.61 -5.01
CA ASP A 36 -6.22 5.55 -5.82
C ASP A 36 -5.11 4.68 -6.44
N ILE A 37 -5.16 3.38 -6.18
CA ILE A 37 -4.19 2.42 -6.72
C ILE A 37 -4.12 2.42 -8.25
N LEU A 38 -5.21 2.79 -8.94
CA LEU A 38 -5.23 2.89 -10.41
C LEU A 38 -4.38 4.06 -10.94
N ASN A 39 -4.10 5.05 -10.10
CA ASN A 39 -3.32 6.24 -10.44
C ASN A 39 -1.89 6.19 -9.90
N VAL A 40 -1.49 5.09 -9.24
CA VAL A 40 -0.18 4.94 -8.62
C VAL A 40 0.62 3.87 -9.35
N GLN A 41 1.80 4.23 -9.83
CA GLN A 41 2.70 3.24 -10.42
C GLN A 41 3.55 2.61 -9.31
N PRO A 42 3.67 1.27 -9.26
CA PRO A 42 4.52 0.59 -8.28
C PRO A 42 5.97 1.09 -8.25
N ALA A 43 6.49 1.55 -9.40
CA ALA A 43 7.82 2.14 -9.53
C ALA A 43 8.00 3.44 -8.72
N ASP A 44 6.92 4.17 -8.46
CA ASP A 44 6.96 5.41 -7.66
C ASP A 44 6.99 5.10 -6.15
N LEU A 45 6.51 3.92 -5.75
CA LEU A 45 6.43 3.49 -4.36
C LEU A 45 7.65 2.66 -3.92
N VAL A 46 8.14 1.79 -4.82
CA VAL A 46 9.20 0.84 -4.51
C VAL A 46 10.56 1.48 -4.83
N PRO A 47 11.51 1.52 -3.86
CA PRO A 47 12.84 2.05 -4.12
C PRO A 47 13.53 1.34 -5.30
N PRO A 48 14.30 2.05 -6.14
CA PRO A 48 15.01 1.42 -7.27
C PRO A 48 15.98 0.29 -6.85
N ALA A 49 16.46 0.33 -5.60
CA ALA A 49 17.34 -0.69 -5.03
C ALA A 49 16.61 -1.99 -4.61
N SER A 50 15.28 -2.00 -4.60
CA SER A 50 14.49 -3.18 -4.25
C SER A 50 14.44 -4.15 -5.44
N THR A 51 15.19 -5.24 -5.34
CA THR A 51 15.30 -6.27 -6.38
C THR A 51 14.08 -7.19 -6.47
N SER A 52 13.19 -7.18 -5.47
CA SER A 52 11.93 -7.92 -5.50
C SER A 52 10.92 -7.31 -4.54
N PHE A 53 9.64 -7.35 -4.92
CA PHE A 53 8.52 -7.00 -4.07
C PHE A 53 7.39 -7.99 -4.26
N LYS A 54 6.48 -8.04 -3.29
CA LYS A 54 5.25 -8.83 -3.37
C LYS A 54 4.07 -7.87 -3.28
N VAL A 55 3.12 -8.02 -4.18
CA VAL A 55 1.84 -7.32 -4.11
C VAL A 55 0.85 -8.24 -3.40
N VAL A 56 0.19 -7.69 -2.38
CA VAL A 56 -0.90 -8.36 -1.66
C VAL A 56 -2.03 -7.36 -1.57
N ALA A 57 -3.21 -7.74 -2.04
CA ALA A 57 -4.37 -6.86 -2.03
C ALA A 57 -5.66 -7.66 -1.86
N ASN A 58 -6.63 -7.05 -1.20
CA ASN A 58 -8.02 -7.51 -1.16
C ASN A 58 -8.84 -6.55 -2.03
N LEU A 59 -8.68 -6.65 -3.35
CA LEU A 59 -9.33 -5.73 -4.28
C LEU A 59 -10.79 -6.13 -4.52
N PRO A 60 -11.71 -5.15 -4.64
CA PRO A 60 -13.03 -5.41 -5.20
C PRO A 60 -12.92 -5.98 -6.61
N TYR A 61 -13.81 -6.92 -6.95
CA TYR A 61 -13.79 -7.62 -8.25
C TYR A 61 -13.83 -6.69 -9.48
N TYR A 62 -14.36 -5.47 -9.36
CA TYR A 62 -14.55 -4.55 -10.48
C TYR A 62 -13.29 -3.77 -10.91
N ILE A 63 -12.19 -3.82 -10.15
CA ILE A 63 -10.91 -3.17 -10.52
C ILE A 63 -9.76 -4.13 -10.77
N THR A 64 -9.96 -5.44 -10.58
CA THR A 64 -8.86 -6.43 -10.65
C THR A 64 -8.17 -6.46 -12.01
N SER A 65 -8.93 -6.38 -13.11
CA SER A 65 -8.37 -6.34 -14.48
C SER A 65 -7.61 -5.05 -14.80
N ALA A 66 -7.87 -3.96 -14.06
CA ALA A 66 -7.16 -2.69 -14.28
C ALA A 66 -5.86 -2.62 -13.45
N VAL A 67 -5.73 -3.44 -12.41
CA VAL A 67 -4.56 -3.48 -11.52
C VAL A 67 -3.55 -4.57 -11.91
N LEU A 68 -4.00 -5.66 -12.54
CA LEU A 68 -3.14 -6.75 -13.03
C LEU A 68 -2.55 -6.44 -14.41
#